data_AF-A0A3D2R2M9-F1
#
_entry.id   AF-A0A3D2R2M9-F1
#
_cell.length_a   1.000
_cell.length_b   1.000
_cell.length_c   1.000
_cell.angle_alpha   90.00
_cell.angle_beta   90.00
_cell.angle_gamma   90.00
#
_symmetry.space_group_name_H-M   'P 1'
#
loop_
_entity.id
_entity.type
_entity.pdbx_description
1 polymer ?
#
loop_
_entity_poly.entity_id
_entity_poly.type
_entity_poly.pdbx_seq_one_letter_code
_entity_poly.pdbx_strand_id
1 'polypeptide(L)'
;NDWFIKATELEINGRSDKINASNALLEFKGIPILYSPLVNFSFNDQRKSGFLTPSIGSTTKSGFETAAPYYINLSPTSDATITPRYLSKRGMQLQGEYRYLNEDYSGDSSVEILNDSVSQESNRYLYKVKHEHKLS
;
A
#
# COMPACT_ATOMS: atom_id res chain seq x y z
N ASN A 1 -25.89 11.31 -6.26
CA ASN A 1 -24.98 12.19 -5.47
C ASN A 1 -24.60 11.44 -4.21
N ASP A 2 -23.69 10.49 -4.31
CA ASP A 2 -23.53 9.51 -3.22
C ASP A 2 -22.11 9.48 -2.63
N TRP A 3 -21.10 9.91 -3.38
CA TRP A 3 -19.69 9.91 -2.97
C TRP A 3 -19.06 11.29 -3.14
N PHE A 4 -18.30 11.75 -2.15
CA PHE A 4 -17.53 12.99 -2.18
C PHE A 4 -16.12 12.77 -1.64
N ILE A 5 -15.12 13.43 -2.24
CA ILE A 5 -13.77 13.55 -1.68
C ILE A 5 -13.57 15.00 -1.28
N LYS A 6 -13.30 15.25 0.00
CA LYS A 6 -12.88 16.56 0.53
C LYS A 6 -11.40 16.50 0.80
N ALA A 7 -10.63 17.51 0.44
CA ALA A 7 -9.20 17.60 0.80
C ALA A 7 -8.90 19.00 1.30
N THR A 8 -7.99 19.11 2.28
CA THR A 8 -7.61 20.42 2.83
C THR A 8 -6.76 21.22 1.84
N GLU A 9 -5.94 20.53 1.05
CA GLU A 9 -5.08 21.15 0.06
C GLU A 9 -5.04 20.30 -1.21
N LEU A 10 -5.11 20.95 -2.36
CA LEU A 10 -5.10 20.30 -3.67
C LEU A 10 -4.14 21.05 -4.59
N GLU A 11 -3.06 20.38 -4.97
CA GLU A 11 -2.03 20.90 -5.86
C GLU A 11 -2.15 20.19 -7.22
N ILE A 12 -2.41 20.95 -8.29
CA ILE A 12 -2.46 20.44 -9.66
C ILE A 12 -1.19 20.86 -10.38
N ASN A 13 -0.37 19.89 -10.76
CA ASN A 13 0.83 20.12 -11.54
C ASN A 13 0.61 19.64 -12.99
N GLY A 14 0.21 20.56 -13.87
CA GLY A 14 -0.07 20.29 -15.28
C GLY A 14 1.17 19.95 -16.14
N ARG A 15 2.39 20.07 -15.60
CA ARG A 15 3.62 19.65 -16.30
C ARG A 15 3.95 18.17 -16.03
N SER A 16 3.48 17.64 -14.92
CA SER A 16 3.71 16.25 -14.49
C SER A 16 2.44 15.40 -14.46
N ASP A 17 1.30 15.98 -14.88
CA ASP A 17 -0.04 15.42 -14.84
C ASP A 17 -0.46 14.88 -13.46
N LYS A 18 -0.05 15.56 -12.38
CA LYS A 18 -0.29 15.13 -11.01
C LYS A 18 -1.31 16.01 -10.30
N ILE A 19 -2.14 15.38 -9.48
CA ILE A 19 -2.97 16.00 -8.46
C ILE A 19 -2.51 15.44 -7.12
N ASN A 20 -1.92 16.28 -6.28
CA ASN A 20 -1.62 15.93 -4.90
C ASN A 20 -2.74 16.51 -4.03
N ALA A 21 -3.41 15.66 -3.26
CA ALA A 21 -4.42 16.06 -2.29
C ALA A 21 -3.94 15.68 -0.88
N SER A 22 -3.79 16.67 -0.01
CA SER A 22 -3.42 16.46 1.39
C SER A 22 -4.66 16.42 2.26
N ASN A 23 -4.68 15.52 3.25
CA ASN A 23 -5.78 15.33 4.18
C ASN A 23 -7.12 15.04 3.49
N ALA A 24 -7.13 14.10 2.55
CA ALA A 24 -8.33 13.71 1.83
C ALA A 24 -9.28 12.87 2.71
N LEU A 25 -10.56 13.18 2.67
CA LEU A 25 -11.66 12.53 3.37
C LEU A 25 -12.68 12.08 2.33
N LEU A 26 -12.89 10.77 2.22
CA LEU A 26 -13.96 10.17 1.43
C LEU A 26 -15.22 10.12 2.28
N GLU A 27 -16.30 10.68 1.75
CA GLU A 27 -17.62 10.68 2.36
C GLU A 27 -18.62 9.92 1.48
N PHE A 28 -19.44 9.09 2.12
CA PHE A 28 -20.61 8.48 1.48
C PHE A 28 -21.89 9.01 2.16
N LYS A 29 -22.77 9.62 1.38
CA LYS A 29 -24.01 10.25 1.89
C LYS A 29 -23.80 11.17 3.12
N GLY A 30 -22.69 11.91 3.12
CA GLY A 30 -22.31 12.84 4.20
C GLY A 30 -21.66 12.19 5.43
N ILE A 31 -21.43 10.88 5.41
CA ILE A 31 -20.72 10.15 6.47
C ILE A 31 -19.26 9.94 6.03
N PRO A 32 -18.26 10.39 6.81
CA PRO A 32 -16.87 10.11 6.51
C PRO A 32 -16.56 8.63 6.69
N ILE A 33 -16.00 8.01 5.66
CA ILE A 33 -15.72 6.57 5.63
C ILE A 33 -14.24 6.24 5.46
N LEU A 34 -13.43 7.16 4.93
CA LEU A 34 -11.99 6.96 4.80
C LEU A 34 -11.25 8.29 4.89
N TYR A 35 -10.18 8.33 5.67
CA TYR A 35 -9.23 9.43 5.71
C TYR A 35 -7.88 8.98 5.14
N SER A 36 -7.26 9.83 4.32
CA SER A 36 -5.89 9.64 3.85
C SER A 36 -5.11 10.95 3.99
N PRO A 37 -3.97 10.96 4.70
CA PRO A 37 -3.17 12.17 4.88
C PRO A 37 -2.54 12.66 3.57
N LEU A 38 -2.29 11.77 2.60
CA LEU A 38 -1.79 12.12 1.28
C LEU A 38 -2.46 11.22 0.23
N VAL A 39 -2.96 11.83 -0.83
CA VAL A 39 -3.51 11.11 -1.98
C VAL A 39 -2.95 11.73 -3.25
N ASN A 40 -2.32 10.90 -4.07
CA ASN A 40 -1.71 11.33 -5.31
C ASN A 40 -2.45 10.65 -6.45
N PHE A 41 -3.14 11.41 -7.29
CA PHE A 41 -3.79 10.90 -8.49
C PHE A 41 -3.09 11.48 -9.72
N SER A 42 -2.90 10.67 -10.74
CA SER A 42 -2.47 11.15 -12.04
C SER A 42 -3.62 10.99 -13.02
N PHE A 43 -3.79 11.96 -13.91
CA PHE A 43 -4.70 11.86 -15.05
C PHE A 43 -3.99 11.39 -16.32
N ASN A 44 -2.78 10.83 -16.18
CA ASN A 44 -2.07 10.12 -17.24
C ASN A 44 -1.91 8.64 -16.89
N ASP A 45 -1.90 7.76 -17.89
CA ASP A 45 -1.84 6.29 -17.72
C ASP A 45 -0.46 5.76 -17.26
N GLN A 46 0.46 6.63 -16.85
CA GLN A 46 1.79 6.20 -16.42
C GLN A 46 1.76 5.74 -14.96
N ARG A 47 2.30 4.54 -14.70
CA ARG A 47 2.50 4.02 -13.34
C ARG A 47 3.42 4.98 -12.56
N LYS A 48 3.01 5.42 -11.37
CA LYS A 48 3.79 6.33 -10.52
C LYS A 48 3.81 5.82 -9.07
N SER A 49 4.93 6.07 -8.38
CA SER A 49 5.08 5.75 -6.96
C SER A 49 4.17 6.62 -6.10
N GLY A 50 3.65 6.08 -5.00
CA GLY A 50 2.74 6.80 -4.11
C GLY A 50 2.12 5.91 -3.03
N PHE A 51 1.44 6.54 -2.08
CA PHE A 51 0.65 5.82 -1.10
C PHE A 51 -0.54 5.15 -1.79
N LEU A 52 -0.72 3.87 -1.49
CA LEU A 52 -1.96 3.16 -1.77
C LEU A 52 -2.97 3.43 -0.66
N THR A 53 -4.23 3.03 -0.90
CA THR A 53 -5.29 3.17 0.10
C THR A 53 -4.90 2.47 1.40
N PRO A 54 -4.82 3.20 2.53
CA PRO A 54 -4.57 2.57 3.81
C PRO A 54 -5.76 1.71 4.21
N SER A 55 -5.51 0.66 5.01
CA SER A 55 -6.57 -0.19 5.55
C SER A 55 -6.62 -0.08 7.06
N ILE A 56 -7.82 -0.05 7.63
CA ILE A 56 -8.06 -0.08 9.07
C ILE A 56 -9.02 -1.24 9.36
N GLY A 57 -8.77 -2.01 10.41
CA GLY A 57 -9.58 -3.18 10.74
C GLY A 57 -9.40 -3.63 12.19
N SER A 58 -10.03 -4.75 12.53
CA SER A 58 -9.83 -5.39 13.82
C SER A 58 -10.08 -6.88 13.73
N THR A 59 -9.24 -7.68 14.39
CA THR A 59 -9.39 -9.13 14.49
C THR A 59 -9.22 -9.60 15.93
N THR A 60 -9.82 -10.75 16.29
CA THR A 60 -9.66 -11.32 17.63
C THR A 60 -8.19 -11.60 17.98
N LYS A 61 -7.40 -12.03 16.97
CA LYS A 61 -6.01 -12.46 17.13
C LYS A 61 -5.00 -11.30 17.16
N SER A 62 -5.23 -10.22 16.42
CA SER A 62 -4.27 -9.10 16.32
C SER A 62 -4.77 -7.80 16.95
N GLY A 63 -6.04 -7.74 17.34
CA GLY A 63 -6.66 -6.51 17.87
C GLY A 63 -6.96 -5.52 16.76
N PHE A 64 -6.87 -4.23 17.08
CA PHE A 64 -6.99 -3.15 16.10
C PHE A 64 -5.79 -3.16 15.14
N GLU A 65 -6.06 -2.98 13.85
CA GLU A 65 -5.07 -3.09 12.79
C GLU A 65 -5.09 -1.84 11.89
N THR A 66 -3.92 -1.32 11.54
CA THR A 66 -3.77 -0.31 10.48
C THR A 66 -2.65 -0.70 9.53
N ALA A 67 -2.79 -0.38 8.25
CA ALA A 67 -1.74 -0.57 7.26
C ALA A 67 -1.70 0.61 6.30
N ALA A 68 -0.49 1.05 5.95
CA ALA A 68 -0.27 2.17 5.03
C ALA A 68 0.70 1.75 3.92
N PRO A 69 0.21 1.15 2.82
CA PRO A 69 1.08 0.66 1.75
C PRO A 69 1.65 1.81 0.92
N TYR A 70 2.93 1.73 0.57
CA TYR A 70 3.59 2.64 -0.36
C TYR A 70 4.08 1.87 -1.57
N TYR A 71 3.52 2.20 -2.73
CA TYR A 71 3.88 1.63 -4.02
C TYR A 71 5.06 2.37 -4.63
N ILE A 72 6.01 1.63 -5.19
CA ILE A 72 7.23 2.11 -5.82
C ILE A 72 7.25 1.56 -7.24
N ASN A 73 7.09 2.45 -8.23
CA ASN A 73 7.34 2.11 -9.62
C ASN A 73 8.87 2.11 -9.85
N LEU A 74 9.46 0.93 -10.07
CA LEU A 74 10.91 0.78 -10.24
C LEU A 74 11.31 0.89 -11.72
N SER A 75 10.53 0.27 -12.59
CA SER A 75 10.73 0.29 -14.04
C SER A 75 9.39 0.02 -14.76
N PRO A 76 9.32 0.12 -16.11
CA PRO A 76 8.12 -0.26 -16.85
C PRO A 76 7.65 -1.71 -16.60
N THR A 77 8.57 -2.61 -16.22
CA THR A 77 8.32 -4.05 -16.06
C THR A 77 8.45 -4.53 -14.62
N SER A 78 8.73 -3.65 -13.64
CA SER A 78 8.88 -4.04 -12.24
C SER A 78 8.41 -2.99 -11.25
N ASP A 79 7.90 -3.46 -10.12
CA ASP A 79 7.43 -2.63 -9.04
C ASP A 79 7.68 -3.27 -7.67
N ALA A 80 7.63 -2.44 -6.63
CA ALA A 80 7.70 -2.86 -5.25
C ALA A 80 6.63 -2.18 -4.40
N THR A 81 6.22 -2.82 -3.32
CA THR A 81 5.34 -2.21 -2.32
C THR A 81 5.91 -2.45 -0.93
N ILE A 82 5.97 -1.39 -0.11
CA ILE A 82 6.36 -1.48 1.30
C ILE A 82 5.15 -1.13 2.15
N THR A 83 4.78 -2.00 3.07
CA THR A 83 3.59 -1.85 3.89
C THR A 83 3.94 -1.92 5.37
N PRO A 84 4.14 -0.78 6.06
CA PRO A 84 4.06 -0.72 7.50
C PRO A 84 2.64 -1.07 7.96
N ARG A 85 2.56 -1.96 8.96
CA ARG A 85 1.30 -2.35 9.60
C ARG A 85 1.45 -2.30 11.12
N TYR A 86 0.45 -1.78 11.78
CA TYR A 86 0.35 -1.78 13.23
C TYR A 86 -0.74 -2.76 13.66
N LEU A 87 -0.41 -3.64 14.60
CA LEU A 87 -1.30 -4.66 15.14
C LEU A 87 -1.35 -4.48 16.66
N SER A 88 -2.45 -4.00 17.22
CA SER A 88 -2.49 -3.52 18.61
C SER A 88 -2.16 -4.59 19.66
N LYS A 89 -2.39 -5.87 19.37
CA LYS A 89 -2.03 -7.00 20.24
C LYS A 89 -0.71 -7.68 19.87
N ARG A 90 -0.02 -7.27 18.79
CA ARG A 90 1.20 -7.95 18.32
C ARG A 90 2.39 -7.03 18.21
N GLY A 91 2.19 -5.78 17.79
CA GLY A 91 3.25 -4.81 17.56
C GLY A 91 3.31 -4.37 16.10
N MET A 92 4.50 -3.95 15.68
CA MET A 92 4.76 -3.45 14.33
C MET A 92 5.15 -4.58 13.38
N GLN A 93 4.52 -4.61 12.22
CA GLN A 93 4.88 -5.46 11.10
C GLN A 93 5.36 -4.58 9.93
N LEU A 94 6.37 -5.05 9.21
CA LEU A 94 6.79 -4.51 7.94
C LEU A 94 6.66 -5.60 6.87
N GLN A 95 5.96 -5.29 5.80
CA GLN A 95 5.86 -6.16 4.61
C GLN A 95 6.55 -5.48 3.44
N GLY A 96 7.27 -6.26 2.65
CA GLY A 96 7.86 -5.87 1.39
C GLY A 96 7.45 -6.84 0.30
N GLU A 97 6.96 -6.31 -0.82
CA GLU A 97 6.60 -7.08 -2.01
C GLU A 97 7.40 -6.55 -3.21
N TYR A 98 7.85 -7.45 -4.06
CA TYR A 98 8.53 -7.13 -5.32
C TYR A 98 7.93 -7.98 -6.44
N ARG A 99 7.61 -7.34 -7.56
CA ARG A 99 7.01 -7.99 -8.73
C ARG A 99 7.73 -7.57 -9.99
N TYR A 100 7.86 -8.51 -10.92
CA TYR A 100 8.37 -8.25 -12.26
C TYR A 100 7.63 -9.08 -13.30
N LEU A 101 7.52 -8.51 -14.51
CA LEU A 101 6.86 -9.13 -15.65
C LEU A 101 7.59 -8.73 -16.94
N ASN A 102 8.16 -9.72 -17.61
CA ASN A 102 8.70 -9.60 -18.96
C ASN A 102 7.99 -10.60 -19.88
N GLU A 103 8.35 -10.64 -21.16
CA GLU A 103 7.69 -11.48 -22.16
C GLU A 103 7.79 -12.97 -21.82
N ASP A 104 8.99 -13.44 -21.44
CA ASP A 104 9.26 -14.86 -21.21
C ASP A 104 9.27 -15.25 -19.73
N TYR A 105 9.28 -14.28 -18.81
CA TYR A 105 9.38 -14.57 -17.39
C TYR A 105 8.64 -13.57 -16.50
N SER A 106 8.13 -14.06 -15.38
CA SER A 106 7.49 -13.25 -14.35
C SER A 106 7.78 -13.77 -12.96
N GLY A 107 7.50 -12.96 -11.94
CA GLY A 107 7.62 -13.42 -10.56
C GLY A 107 7.06 -12.45 -9.53
N ASP A 108 6.74 -13.01 -8.37
CA ASP A 108 6.36 -12.30 -7.16
C ASP A 108 7.25 -12.78 -6.01
N SER A 109 7.75 -11.84 -5.22
CA SER A 109 8.51 -12.13 -4.00
C SER A 109 7.97 -11.28 -2.88
N SER A 110 7.83 -11.86 -1.69
CA SER A 110 7.39 -11.14 -0.50
C SER A 110 8.25 -11.48 0.70
N VAL A 111 8.45 -10.49 1.56
CA VAL A 111 9.12 -10.61 2.86
C VAL A 111 8.25 -9.92 3.89
N GLU A 112 8.03 -10.57 5.02
CA GLU A 112 7.29 -10.01 6.14
C GLU A 112 8.11 -10.18 7.42
N ILE A 113 8.17 -9.12 8.23
CA ILE A 113 8.84 -9.12 9.52
C ILE A 113 7.87 -8.53 10.54
N LEU A 114 7.60 -9.26 11.61
CA LEU A 114 6.75 -8.85 12.72
C LEU A 114 7.58 -8.91 14.01
N ASN A 115 7.70 -7.77 14.69
CA ASN A 115 8.16 -7.72 16.06
C ASN A 115 6.95 -8.05 16.96
N ASP A 116 6.86 -9.32 17.39
CA ASP A 116 5.70 -9.87 18.10
C ASP A 116 5.95 -9.78 19.61
N SER A 117 5.28 -8.84 20.27
CA SER A 117 5.41 -8.60 21.71
C SER A 117 4.68 -9.64 22.58
N VAL A 118 3.90 -10.55 21.99
CA VAL A 118 3.07 -11.54 22.70
C VAL A 118 3.59 -12.98 22.56
N SER A 119 4.45 -13.23 21.57
CA SER A 119 5.08 -14.54 21.34
C SER A 119 6.31 -14.74 22.24
N GLN A 120 6.60 -15.98 22.66
CA GLN A 120 7.86 -16.31 23.36
C GLN A 120 9.10 -16.12 22.47
N GLU A 121 8.91 -16.13 21.15
CA GLU A 121 9.90 -15.66 20.18
C GLU A 121 9.56 -14.23 19.75
N SER A 122 10.49 -13.30 19.98
CA SER A 122 10.28 -11.86 19.82
C SER A 122 10.10 -11.39 18.37
N ASN A 123 10.56 -12.16 17.38
CA ASN A 123 10.50 -11.78 15.97
C ASN A 123 10.01 -12.93 15.09
N ARG A 124 8.96 -12.68 14.32
CA ARG A 124 8.43 -13.60 13.31
C ARG A 124 8.74 -13.08 11.92
N TYR A 125 9.19 -13.95 11.03
CA TYR A 125 9.49 -13.59 9.65
C TYR A 125 8.93 -14.62 8.67
N LEU A 126 8.58 -14.15 7.49
CA LEU A 126 8.14 -14.96 6.35
C LEU A 126 8.82 -14.45 5.10
N TYR A 127 9.25 -15.37 4.24
CA TYR A 127 9.69 -15.04 2.89
C TYR A 127 9.01 -15.98 1.90
N LYS A 128 8.62 -15.45 0.75
CA LYS A 128 8.07 -16.21 -0.37
C LYS A 128 8.73 -15.72 -1.64
N VAL A 129 9.11 -16.65 -2.50
CA VAL A 129 9.63 -16.35 -3.84
C VAL A 129 8.92 -17.25 -4.83
N LYS A 130 8.34 -16.65 -5.86
CA LYS A 130 7.74 -17.32 -7.01
C LYS A 130 8.35 -16.76 -8.28
N HIS A 131 8.79 -17.65 -9.16
CA HIS A 131 9.30 -17.32 -10.48
C HIS A 131 8.71 -18.30 -11.50
N GLU A 132 8.27 -17.77 -12.63
CA GLU A 132 7.78 -18.54 -13.77
C GLU A 132 8.56 -18.12 -15.02
N HIS A 133 9.01 -19.11 -15.79
CA HIS A 133 9.80 -18.90 -17.01
C HIS A 133 9.26 -19.81 -18.10
N LYS A 134 8.97 -19.24 -19.28
CA LYS A 134 8.61 -19.99 -20.48
C LYS A 134 9.88 -20.33 -21.24
N LEU A 135 10.26 -21.60 -21.22
CA LEU A 135 11.35 -22.11 -22.06
C LEU A 135 10.71 -22.53 -23.39
N SER A 136 11.05 -21.82 -24.46
CA SER A 136 10.64 -22.12 -25.84
C SER A 136 11.03 -23.53 -26.27
#